data_AF-A0A1V4M7F3-F1
#
_entry.id   AF-A0A1V4M7F3-F1
#
_cell.length_a   1.000
_cell.length_b   1.000
_cell.length_c   1.000
_cell.angle_alpha   90.00
_cell.angle_beta   90.00
_cell.angle_gamma   90.00
#
_symmetry.space_group_name_H-M   'P 1'
#
loop_
_entity.id
_entity.type
_entity.pdbx_description
1 polymer ?
#
loop_
_entity_poly.entity_id
_entity_poly.type
_entity_poly.pdbx_seq_one_letter_code
_entity_poly.pdbx_strand_id
1 'polypeptide(L)'
;MQKLMKHLHKNEKGFTLVELMVVVVIIGVLVAIAIPIYNSVTLSAQQAAYDATERTYRGAAAAAFASGETLPIAWGEGEGEAFIDGGLDEGWSVAVDAAGAITVTGPGRPGGSGS
;
A
#
# COMPACT_ATOMS: atom_id res chain seq x y z
N MET A 1 39.14 -20.79 52.99
CA MET A 1 38.43 -20.23 51.82
C MET A 1 36.99 -20.78 51.73
N GLN A 2 36.11 -20.47 52.68
CA GLN A 2 34.70 -20.97 52.67
C GLN A 2 33.66 -19.85 52.84
N LYS A 3 34.10 -18.58 52.92
CA LYS A 3 33.21 -17.43 53.18
C LYS A 3 32.75 -16.68 51.92
N LEU A 4 32.96 -17.21 50.72
CA LEU A 4 32.61 -16.52 49.48
C LEU A 4 31.38 -17.09 48.74
N MET A 5 30.83 -18.24 49.17
CA MET A 5 29.69 -18.90 48.49
C MET A 5 28.35 -18.74 49.23
N LYS A 6 28.16 -17.70 50.04
CA LYS A 6 26.94 -17.56 50.86
C LYS A 6 25.92 -16.52 50.41
N HIS A 7 26.08 -15.87 49.25
CA HIS A 7 25.23 -14.73 48.86
C HIS A 7 24.72 -14.72 47.41
N LEU A 8 24.58 -15.88 46.76
CA LEU A 8 23.99 -15.96 45.41
C LEU A 8 22.64 -16.69 45.37
N HIS A 9 21.86 -16.68 46.45
CA HIS A 9 20.42 -16.92 46.34
C HIS A 9 19.74 -15.58 46.06
N LYS A 10 19.82 -15.14 44.79
CA LYS A 10 18.94 -14.08 44.29
C LYS A 10 17.51 -14.60 44.43
N ASN A 11 16.67 -13.86 45.14
CA ASN A 11 15.22 -14.05 45.15
C ASN A 11 14.70 -13.86 43.71
N GLU A 12 14.69 -14.93 42.91
CA GLU A 12 14.01 -14.94 41.63
C GLU A 12 12.51 -15.03 41.91
N LYS A 13 11.89 -13.87 42.14
CA LYS A 13 10.44 -13.73 42.14
C LYS A 13 9.97 -13.97 40.71
N GLY A 14 9.57 -15.20 40.41
CA GLY A 14 8.95 -15.56 39.14
C GLY A 14 7.63 -14.80 38.95
N PHE A 15 7.35 -14.40 37.71
CA PHE A 15 6.07 -13.83 37.30
C PHE A 15 4.94 -14.82 37.57
N THR A 16 3.83 -14.36 38.14
CA THR A 16 2.72 -15.28 38.44
C THR A 16 1.94 -15.60 37.18
N LEU A 17 1.44 -16.84 37.03
CA LEU A 17 0.60 -17.23 35.89
C LEU A 17 -0.66 -16.36 35.77
N VAL A 18 -1.19 -15.89 36.90
CA VAL A 18 -2.36 -15.00 36.95
C VAL A 18 -2.04 -13.64 36.34
N GLU A 19 -0.86 -13.11 36.62
CA GLU A 19 -0.39 -11.83 36.07
C GLU A 19 -0.24 -11.91 34.55
N LEU A 20 0.22 -13.05 34.03
CA LEU A 20 0.28 -13.29 32.59
C LEU A 20 -1.12 -13.44 31.97
N MET A 21 -2.03 -14.11 32.66
CA MET A 21 -3.39 -14.34 32.17
C MET A 21 -4.16 -13.04 31.96
N VAL A 22 -4.09 -12.11 32.92
CA VAL A 22 -4.77 -10.81 32.82
C VAL A 22 -4.20 -10.00 31.65
N VAL A 23 -2.88 -10.03 31.44
CA VAL A 23 -2.24 -9.32 30.32
C VAL A 23 -2.71 -9.84 28.97
N VAL A 24 -2.77 -11.16 28.79
CA VAL A 24 -3.24 -11.76 27.52
C VAL A 24 -4.71 -11.42 27.26
N VAL A 25 -5.55 -11.37 28.29
CA VAL A 25 -6.95 -10.97 28.14
C VAL A 25 -7.06 -9.52 27.67
N ILE A 26 -6.29 -8.60 28.27
CA ILE A 26 -6.28 -7.19 27.85
C ILE A 26 -5.78 -7.05 26.41
N ILE A 27 -4.68 -7.71 26.06
CA ILE A 27 -4.13 -7.70 24.69
C ILE A 27 -5.16 -8.28 23.70
N GLY A 28 -5.87 -9.35 24.07
CA GLY A 28 -6.92 -9.94 23.24
C GLY A 28 -8.03 -8.94 22.87
N VAL A 29 -8.51 -8.15 23.84
CA VAL A 29 -9.51 -7.10 23.59
C VAL A 29 -8.96 -6.00 22.68
N LEU A 30 -7.71 -5.55 22.92
CA LEU A 30 -7.08 -4.53 22.09
C LEU A 30 -6.91 -4.99 20.63
N VAL A 31 -6.44 -6.22 20.42
CA VAL A 31 -6.22 -6.80 19.09
C VAL A 31 -7.53 -6.96 18.32
N ALA A 32 -8.62 -7.36 18.99
CA ALA A 32 -9.94 -7.52 18.36
C ALA A 32 -10.45 -6.21 17.73
N ILE A 33 -10.15 -5.06 18.34
CA ILE A 33 -10.52 -3.73 17.81
C ILE A 33 -9.46 -3.23 16.82
N ALA A 34 -8.18 -3.48 17.09
CA ALA A 34 -7.08 -2.94 16.29
C ALA A 34 -7.03 -3.53 14.87
N ILE A 35 -7.27 -4.84 14.70
CA ILE A 35 -7.19 -5.49 13.38
C ILE A 35 -8.15 -4.88 12.34
N PRO A 36 -9.47 -4.78 12.57
CA PRO A 36 -10.38 -4.24 11.57
C PRO A 36 -10.08 -2.77 11.25
N ILE A 37 -9.70 -1.97 12.25
CA ILE A 37 -9.31 -0.57 12.05
C ILE A 37 -8.05 -0.50 11.19
N TYR A 38 -7.01 -1.26 11.54
CA TYR A 38 -5.76 -1.28 10.79
C TYR A 38 -5.96 -1.71 9.34
N ASN A 39 -6.77 -2.74 9.10
CA ASN A 39 -7.10 -3.18 7.74
C ASN A 39 -7.85 -2.09 6.96
N SER A 40 -8.80 -1.39 7.59
CA SER A 40 -9.54 -0.31 6.93
C SER A 40 -8.65 0.89 6.58
N VAL A 41 -7.73 1.26 7.47
CA VAL A 41 -6.79 2.37 7.28
C VAL A 41 -5.77 2.03 6.19
N THR A 42 -5.20 0.82 6.22
CA THR A 42 -4.25 0.39 5.19
C THR A 42 -4.90 0.29 3.82
N LEU A 43 -6.13 -0.24 3.73
CA LEU A 43 -6.88 -0.26 2.48
C LEU A 43 -7.15 1.14 1.95
N SER A 44 -7.61 2.06 2.81
CA SER A 44 -7.90 3.45 2.44
C SER A 44 -6.62 4.18 1.98
N ALA A 45 -5.50 3.93 2.63
CA ALA A 45 -4.20 4.50 2.24
C ALA A 45 -3.75 3.98 0.86
N GLN A 46 -3.92 2.68 0.59
CA GLN A 46 -3.61 2.11 -0.72
C GLN A 46 -4.51 2.66 -1.83
N GLN A 47 -5.82 2.82 -1.56
CA GLN A 47 -6.73 3.46 -2.50
C GLN A 47 -6.37 4.93 -2.77
N ALA A 48 -6.03 5.68 -1.73
CA ALA A 48 -5.61 7.08 -1.88
C ALA A 48 -4.30 7.20 -2.69
N ALA A 49 -3.35 6.28 -2.49
CA ALA A 49 -2.12 6.24 -3.28
C ALA A 49 -2.43 5.91 -4.76
N TYR A 50 -3.30 4.92 -5.01
CA TYR A 50 -3.76 4.59 -6.36
C TYR A 50 -4.39 5.81 -7.05
N ASP A 51 -5.34 6.47 -6.38
CA ASP A 51 -6.05 7.64 -6.92
C ASP A 51 -5.09 8.83 -7.18
N ALA A 52 -4.06 8.98 -6.35
CA ALA A 52 -3.04 10.03 -6.53
C ALA A 52 -2.15 9.76 -7.75
N THR A 53 -1.72 8.50 -7.93
CA THR A 53 -0.93 8.08 -9.09
C THR A 53 -1.73 8.22 -10.38
N GLU A 54 -2.99 7.76 -10.40
CA GLU A 54 -3.88 7.89 -11.55
C GLU A 54 -4.03 9.36 -11.99
N ARG A 55 -4.29 10.26 -11.03
CA ARG A 55 -4.40 11.70 -11.31
C ARG A 55 -3.11 12.30 -11.85
N THR A 56 -1.96 11.87 -11.33
CA THR A 56 -0.65 12.35 -11.78
C THR A 56 -0.42 11.96 -13.24
N TYR A 57 -0.70 10.71 -13.60
CA TYR A 57 -0.57 10.22 -14.97
C TYR A 57 -1.58 10.87 -15.92
N ARG A 58 -2.82 11.04 -15.49
CA ARG A 58 -3.83 11.75 -16.27
C ARG A 58 -3.45 13.20 -16.55
N GLY A 59 -2.87 13.87 -15.55
CA GLY A 59 -2.38 15.24 -15.68
C GLY A 59 -1.17 15.34 -16.62
N ALA A 60 -0.23 14.40 -16.51
CA ALA A 60 0.93 14.32 -17.40
C ALA A 60 0.50 14.09 -18.87
N ALA A 61 -0.44 13.16 -19.09
CA ALA A 61 -1.01 12.89 -20.41
C ALA A 61 -1.71 14.11 -21.02
N ALA A 62 -2.51 14.82 -20.21
CA ALA A 62 -3.18 16.04 -20.64
C ALA A 62 -2.19 17.14 -21.02
N ALA A 63 -1.11 17.30 -20.26
CA ALA A 63 -0.07 18.27 -20.54
C ALA A 63 0.68 17.95 -21.84
N ALA A 64 1.03 16.68 -22.07
CA ALA A 64 1.71 16.25 -23.29
C ALA A 64 0.83 16.36 -24.54
N PHE A 65 -0.46 16.04 -24.42
CA PHE A 65 -1.40 16.27 -25.52
C PHE A 65 -1.52 17.76 -25.87
N ALA A 66 -1.56 18.63 -24.86
CA ALA A 66 -1.64 20.08 -25.05
C ALA A 66 -0.34 20.69 -25.62
N SER A 67 0.83 20.13 -25.33
CA SER A 67 2.12 20.59 -25.87
C SER A 67 2.34 20.17 -27.33
N GLY A 68 1.49 19.28 -27.87
CA GLY A 68 1.65 18.74 -29.22
C GLY A 68 2.80 17.73 -29.32
N GLU A 69 3.34 17.27 -28.19
CA GLU A 69 4.33 16.20 -28.15
C GLU A 69 3.66 14.85 -28.46
N THR A 70 4.22 14.10 -29.40
CA THR A 70 3.82 12.72 -29.64
C THR A 70 4.31 11.87 -28.48
N LEU A 71 3.38 11.45 -27.63
CA LEU A 71 3.65 10.49 -26.55
C LEU A 71 4.26 9.20 -27.15
N PRO A 72 5.33 8.65 -26.56
CA PRO A 72 6.01 7.49 -27.12
C PRO A 72 5.09 6.27 -27.10
N ILE A 73 4.63 5.89 -28.30
CA ILE A 73 3.63 4.85 -28.55
C ILE A 73 4.24 3.47 -28.25
N ALA A 74 3.90 2.86 -27.11
CA ALA A 74 4.07 1.43 -26.90
C ALA A 74 2.96 0.68 -27.66
N TRP A 75 3.32 -0.09 -28.69
CA TRP A 75 2.38 -0.84 -29.51
C TRP A 75 1.81 -2.04 -28.75
N GLY A 76 0.69 -1.83 -28.05
CA GLY A 76 -0.24 -2.90 -27.69
C GLY A 76 -1.20 -3.15 -28.87
N GLU A 77 -1.47 -4.41 -29.20
CA GLU A 77 -2.31 -4.83 -30.32
C GLU A 77 -3.76 -4.34 -30.15
N GLY A 78 -4.04 -3.12 -30.62
CA GLY A 78 -5.36 -2.49 -30.63
C GLY A 78 -5.25 -1.11 -31.25
N GLU A 79 -5.78 -0.95 -32.46
CA GLU A 79 -5.72 0.28 -33.24
C GLU A 79 -6.42 1.44 -32.51
N GLY A 80 -5.72 2.54 -32.22
CA GLY A 80 -6.36 3.83 -31.92
C GLY A 80 -5.85 4.65 -30.73
N GLU A 81 -4.95 4.12 -29.89
CA GLU A 81 -4.60 4.76 -28.62
C GLU A 81 -3.08 4.99 -28.50
N ALA A 82 -2.65 6.25 -28.33
CA ALA A 82 -1.25 6.59 -28.11
C ALA A 82 -0.87 6.32 -26.65
N PHE A 83 0.03 5.36 -26.41
CA PHE A 83 0.52 5.05 -25.07
C PHE A 83 1.61 6.03 -24.61
N ILE A 84 1.78 6.22 -23.30
CA ILE A 84 2.99 6.86 -22.72
C ILE A 84 4.00 5.77 -22.38
N ASP A 85 5.00 5.56 -23.22
CA ASP A 85 6.14 4.67 -22.93
C ASP A 85 7.24 5.37 -22.11
N GLY A 86 7.72 4.68 -21.08
CA GLY A 86 8.88 5.11 -20.29
C GLY A 86 8.60 6.19 -19.24
N GLY A 87 8.20 5.77 -18.04
CA GLY A 87 8.05 6.66 -16.87
C GLY A 87 6.89 6.30 -15.95
N LEU A 88 6.09 5.30 -16.32
CA LEU A 88 5.02 4.77 -15.50
C LEU A 88 5.56 3.64 -14.60
N ASP A 89 5.01 3.54 -13.39
CA ASP A 89 5.27 2.42 -12.48
C ASP A 89 4.69 1.11 -13.06
N GLU A 90 5.22 -0.03 -12.66
CA GLU A 90 4.76 -1.34 -13.13
C GLU A 90 3.23 -1.52 -12.95
N GLY A 91 2.58 -2.04 -13.99
CA GLY A 91 1.13 -2.28 -14.00
C GLY A 91 0.27 -1.07 -14.40
N TRP A 92 0.89 0.08 -14.69
CA TRP A 92 0.19 1.25 -15.22
C TRP A 92 0.38 1.40 -16.73
N SER A 93 -0.69 1.78 -17.41
CA SER A 93 -0.69 2.23 -18.80
C SER A 93 -1.58 3.46 -18.95
N VAL A 94 -1.22 4.33 -19.88
CA VAL A 94 -1.97 5.54 -20.20
C VAL A 94 -2.11 5.60 -21.70
N ALA A 95 -3.33 5.81 -22.17
CA ALA A 95 -3.73 5.93 -23.56
C ALA A 95 -4.37 7.29 -23.81
N VAL A 96 -4.07 7.91 -24.94
CA VAL A 96 -4.74 9.13 -25.41
C VAL A 96 -5.24 8.93 -26.83
N ASP A 97 -6.53 9.16 -27.06
CA ASP A 97 -7.15 9.03 -28.38
C ASP A 97 -6.92 10.28 -29.26
N ALA A 98 -7.29 10.19 -30.54
CA ALA A 98 -7.15 11.31 -31.49
C ALA A 98 -8.04 12.53 -31.17
N ALA A 99 -9.07 12.36 -30.32
CA ALA A 99 -9.95 13.42 -29.83
C ALA A 99 -9.47 14.03 -28.49
N GLY A 100 -8.39 13.52 -27.90
CA GLY A 100 -7.84 13.94 -26.61
C GLY A 100 -8.50 13.29 -25.39
N ALA A 101 -9.27 12.20 -25.57
CA ALA A 101 -9.74 11.40 -24.45
C ALA A 101 -8.58 10.63 -23.83
N ILE A 102 -8.45 10.71 -22.50
CA ILE A 102 -7.36 10.09 -21.75
C ILE A 102 -7.90 8.91 -20.96
N THR A 103 -7.33 7.73 -21.22
CA THR A 103 -7.61 6.49 -20.50
C THR A 103 -6.39 6.11 -19.67
N VAL A 104 -6.54 6.07 -18.35
CA VAL A 104 -5.48 5.61 -17.44
C VAL A 104 -5.91 4.26 -16.86
N THR A 105 -5.08 3.26 -17.03
CA THR A 105 -5.30 1.92 -16.51
C THR A 105 -4.19 1.60 -15.53
N GLY A 106 -4.53 1.31 -14.28
CA GLY A 106 -3.57 0.92 -13.25
C GLY A 106 -3.67 -0.55 -12.87
N PRO A 107 -2.79 -1.03 -11.99
CA PRO A 107 -2.95 -2.33 -11.35
C PRO A 107 -4.28 -2.36 -10.59
N GLY A 108 -4.96 -3.51 -10.52
CA GLY A 108 -6.32 -3.60 -9.98
C GLY A 108 -6.52 -2.83 -8.65
N ARG A 109 -7.59 -2.02 -8.58
CA ARG A 109 -7.86 -1.14 -7.43
C ARG A 109 -7.92 -1.95 -6.11
N PRO A 110 -7.17 -1.55 -5.07
CA PRO A 110 -7.22 -2.20 -3.76
C PRO A 110 -8.66 -2.22 -3.21
N GLY A 111 -9.20 -3.42 -2.96
CA GLY A 111 -10.56 -3.60 -2.42
C GLY A 111 -11.71 -3.35 -3.40
N GLY A 112 -11.43 -3.08 -4.68
CA GLY A 112 -12.43 -3.10 -5.74
C GLY A 112 -12.60 -4.51 -6.30
N SER A 113 -13.83 -4.92 -6.62
CA SER A 113 -14.02 -6.04 -7.55
C SER A 113 -13.48 -5.60 -8.90
N GLY A 114 -12.41 -6.22 -9.38
CA GLY A 114 -11.77 -5.85 -10.65
C GLY A 114 -12.80 -5.67 -11.76
N SER A 115 -12.69 -4.56 -12.48
CA SER A 115 -13.30 -4.34 -13.78
C SER A 115 -12.20 -4.32 -14.83
#